data_AF-A0A7M7QPV0-F1
#
_entry.id   AF-A0A7M7QPV0-F1
#
_cell.length_a   1.000
_cell.length_b   1.000
_cell.length_c   1.000
_cell.angle_alpha   90.00
_cell.angle_beta   90.00
_cell.angle_gamma   90.00
#
_symmetry.space_group_name_H-M   'P 1'
#
loop_
_entity.id
_entity.type
_entity.pdbx_description
1 polymer ?
#
loop_
_entity_poly.entity_id
_entity_poly.type
_entity_poly.pdbx_seq_one_letter_code
_entity_poly.pdbx_strand_id
1 'polypeptide(L)'
;MQMEADTVRKKYRAVRSSLKADASFFASCLNGLEESIHEQENEINRLQKVKAEAIELRDTTKETLTKQEIQAMHTSKERETVIQEYRKRVEDRKMELERLERMMFPSTKPMPRGDDFETTTSRSKWQIADKDVPQAEVDRLEEVFVKLRNATGVSRTEDVLNRFLAQRATKEKLKKMQTATEEEKMLLEKKRQQLTAEIEMQKFSETKDADQ
;
A
#
# COMPACT_ATOMS: atom_id res chain seq x y z
N MET A 1 -4.87 82.89 53.70
CA MET A 1 -5.13 81.52 54.20
C MET A 1 -6.21 80.76 53.42
N GLN A 2 -7.44 81.28 53.23
CA GLN A 2 -8.49 80.52 52.51
C GLN A 2 -8.17 80.20 51.04
N MET A 3 -7.59 81.14 50.28
CA MET A 3 -7.21 80.89 48.87
C MET A 3 -6.15 79.79 48.69
N GLU A 4 -5.17 79.69 49.60
CA GLU A 4 -4.15 78.64 49.53
C GLU A 4 -4.74 77.27 49.87
N ALA A 5 -5.60 77.19 50.89
CA ALA A 5 -6.28 75.96 51.26
C ALA A 5 -7.14 75.41 50.11
N ASP A 6 -7.84 76.29 49.38
CA ASP A 6 -8.64 75.88 48.22
C ASP A 6 -7.78 75.47 47.03
N THR A 7 -6.64 76.12 46.82
CA THR A 7 -5.68 75.73 45.77
C THR A 7 -5.08 74.35 46.05
N VAL A 8 -4.70 74.07 47.30
CA VAL A 8 -4.22 72.75 47.73
C VAL A 8 -5.30 71.68 47.56
N ARG A 9 -6.55 71.97 47.95
CA ARG A 9 -7.68 71.04 47.75
C ARG A 9 -7.93 70.73 46.27
N LYS A 10 -7.88 71.74 45.40
CA LYS A 10 -8.04 71.55 43.95
C LYS A 10 -6.93 70.66 43.38
N LYS A 11 -5.66 70.91 43.73
CA LYS A 11 -4.53 70.07 43.33
C LYS A 11 -4.68 68.63 43.82
N TYR A 12 -5.04 68.44 45.09
CA TYR A 12 -5.23 67.11 45.66
C TYR A 12 -6.37 66.34 44.99
N ARG A 13 -7.49 67.04 44.68
CA ARG A 13 -8.59 66.44 43.92
C ARG A 13 -8.17 66.04 42.50
N ALA A 14 -7.40 66.87 41.82
CA ALA A 14 -6.89 66.57 40.48
C ALA A 14 -5.96 65.34 40.50
N VAL A 15 -5.00 65.30 41.43
CA VAL A 15 -4.11 64.14 41.64
C VAL A 15 -4.91 62.88 41.96
N ARG A 16 -5.89 62.95 42.87
CA ARG A 16 -6.76 61.82 43.20
C ARG A 16 -7.56 61.32 41.99
N SER A 17 -8.02 62.24 41.13
CA SER A 17 -8.77 61.87 39.93
C SER A 17 -7.86 61.18 38.91
N SER A 18 -6.64 61.68 38.71
CA SER A 18 -5.63 61.05 37.86
C SER A 18 -5.30 59.65 38.35
N LEU A 19 -4.97 59.49 39.63
CA LEU A 19 -4.64 58.18 40.20
C LEU A 19 -5.78 57.16 40.06
N LYS A 20 -7.04 57.60 40.15
CA LYS A 20 -8.18 56.71 39.92
C LYS A 20 -8.32 56.30 38.45
N ALA A 21 -8.08 57.22 37.52
CA ALA A 21 -8.09 56.92 36.10
C ALA A 21 -6.96 55.94 35.75
N ASP A 22 -5.75 56.21 36.25
CA ASP A 22 -4.59 55.34 36.05
C ASP A 22 -4.82 53.95 36.64
N ALA A 23 -5.37 53.85 37.84
CA ALA A 23 -5.72 52.56 38.46
C ALA A 23 -6.71 51.76 37.61
N SER A 24 -7.75 52.41 37.07
CA SER A 24 -8.71 51.77 36.17
C SER A 24 -8.06 51.33 34.85
N PHE A 25 -7.17 52.16 34.30
CA PHE A 25 -6.43 51.83 33.08
C PHE A 25 -5.53 50.62 33.28
N PHE A 26 -4.72 50.61 34.35
CA PHE A 26 -3.82 49.49 34.64
C PHE A 26 -4.58 48.20 34.93
N ALA A 27 -5.73 48.26 35.62
CA ALA A 27 -6.58 47.08 35.82
C ALA A 27 -7.08 46.53 34.48
N SER A 28 -7.54 47.40 33.57
CA SER A 28 -7.96 46.98 32.23
C SER A 28 -6.80 46.38 31.41
N CYS A 29 -5.61 46.99 31.47
CA CYS A 29 -4.43 46.48 30.77
C CYS A 29 -3.98 45.13 31.34
N LEU A 30 -4.05 44.96 32.66
CA LEU A 30 -3.67 43.71 33.32
C LEU A 30 -4.60 42.57 32.90
N ASN A 31 -5.91 42.80 32.91
CA ASN A 31 -6.87 41.81 32.42
C ASN A 31 -6.62 41.41 30.96
N GLY A 32 -6.31 42.38 30.08
CA GLY A 32 -6.02 42.09 28.67
C GLY A 32 -4.70 41.31 28.49
N LEU A 33 -3.69 41.58 29.33
CA LEU A 33 -2.45 40.79 29.32
C LEU A 33 -2.68 39.37 29.83
N GLU A 34 -3.49 39.19 30.88
CA GLU A 34 -3.84 37.87 31.40
C GLU A 34 -4.62 37.04 30.37
N GLU A 35 -5.57 37.64 29.67
CA GLU A 35 -6.29 37.00 28.56
C GLU A 35 -5.34 36.59 27.44
N SER A 36 -4.42 37.47 27.03
CA SER A 36 -3.43 37.16 25.99
C SER A 36 -2.47 36.05 26.40
N ILE A 37 -2.04 36.01 27.67
CA ILE A 37 -1.22 34.91 28.19
C ILE A 37 -2.00 33.60 28.12
N HIS A 38 -3.27 33.61 28.54
CA HIS A 38 -4.11 32.42 28.49
C HIS A 38 -4.31 31.89 27.06
N GLU A 39 -4.54 32.79 26.10
CA GLU A 39 -4.62 32.44 24.68
C GLU A 39 -3.31 31.83 24.15
N GLN A 40 -2.17 32.42 24.51
CA GLN A 40 -0.85 31.91 24.12
C GLN A 40 -0.56 30.54 24.73
N GLU A 41 -0.92 30.31 25.99
CA GLU A 41 -0.79 29.00 26.62
C GLU A 41 -1.64 27.94 25.91
N ASN A 42 -2.88 28.28 25.54
CA ASN A 42 -3.76 27.41 24.77
C ASN A 42 -3.16 27.08 23.39
N GLU A 43 -2.60 28.06 22.70
CA GLU A 43 -1.96 27.86 21.40
C GLU A 43 -0.69 27.01 21.52
N ILE A 44 0.15 27.25 22.53
CA ILE A 44 1.32 26.42 22.80
C ILE A 44 0.90 24.97 23.04
N ASN A 45 -0.13 24.74 23.85
CA ASN A 45 -0.65 23.39 24.11
C ASN A 45 -1.16 22.72 22.83
N ARG A 46 -1.85 23.47 21.96
CA ARG A 46 -2.29 22.99 20.64
C ARG A 46 -1.09 22.61 19.76
N LEU A 47 -0.09 23.48 19.64
CA LEU A 47 1.10 23.25 18.82
C LEU A 47 1.91 22.06 19.31
N GLN A 48 2.00 21.86 20.63
CA GLN A 48 2.65 20.69 21.21
C GLN A 48 1.94 19.38 20.83
N LYS A 49 0.61 19.36 20.83
CA LYS A 49 -0.18 18.18 20.37
C LYS A 49 0.07 17.90 18.89
N VAL A 50 -0.01 18.91 18.04
CA VAL A 50 0.27 18.76 16.59
C VAL A 50 1.70 18.26 16.35
N LYS A 51 2.68 18.77 17.09
CA LYS A 51 4.06 18.28 17.02
C LYS A 51 4.16 16.80 17.40
N ALA A 52 3.48 16.36 18.46
CA ALA A 52 3.48 14.97 18.88
C ALA A 52 2.89 14.06 17.80
N GLU A 53 1.74 14.42 17.24
CA GLU A 53 1.10 13.71 16.13
C GLU A 53 2.01 13.64 14.89
N ALA A 54 2.68 14.74 14.54
CA ALA A 54 3.59 14.77 13.40
C ALA A 54 4.82 13.86 13.59
N ILE A 55 5.34 13.78 14.81
CA ILE A 55 6.44 12.87 15.16
C ILE A 55 5.97 11.41 15.04
N GLU A 56 4.81 11.08 15.59
CA GLU A 56 4.24 9.73 15.49
C GLU A 56 4.01 9.32 14.04
N LEU A 57 3.43 10.21 13.22
CA LEU A 57 3.20 9.95 11.80
C LEU A 57 4.51 9.76 11.03
N ARG A 58 5.54 10.56 11.33
CA ARG A 58 6.86 10.40 10.73
C ARG A 58 7.46 9.04 11.09
N ASP A 59 7.40 8.66 12.36
CA ASP A 59 8.06 7.45 12.86
C ASP A 59 7.35 6.18 12.32
N THR A 60 6.02 6.17 12.29
CA THR A 60 5.23 5.10 11.66
C THR A 60 5.47 4.99 10.15
N THR A 61 5.56 6.12 9.44
CA THR A 61 5.89 6.14 8.01
C THR A 61 7.31 5.61 7.76
N LYS A 62 8.27 5.98 8.61
CA LYS A 62 9.63 5.49 8.50
C LYS A 62 9.71 3.99 8.73
N GLU A 63 9.02 3.47 9.76
CA GLU A 63 8.98 2.04 10.06
C GLU A 63 8.36 1.24 8.90
N THR A 64 7.23 1.71 8.37
CA THR A 64 6.56 1.05 7.24
C THR A 64 7.43 1.06 5.98
N LEU A 65 8.13 2.16 5.70
CA LEU A 65 9.08 2.24 4.59
C LEU A 65 10.23 1.24 4.75
N THR A 66 10.90 1.21 5.89
CA THR A 66 12.00 0.27 6.15
C THR A 66 11.53 -1.19 6.02
N LYS A 67 10.33 -1.51 6.49
CA LYS A 67 9.74 -2.85 6.31
C LYS A 67 9.53 -3.20 4.83
N GLN A 68 9.03 -2.26 4.04
CA GLN A 68 8.83 -2.46 2.61
C GLN A 68 10.16 -2.62 1.86
N GLU A 69 11.17 -1.83 2.21
CA GLU A 69 12.52 -1.93 1.65
C GLU A 69 13.14 -3.31 1.91
N ILE A 70 13.07 -3.79 3.16
CA ILE A 70 13.56 -5.13 3.54
C ILE A 70 12.80 -6.20 2.76
N GLN A 71 11.47 -6.10 2.66
CA GLN A 71 10.67 -7.07 1.92
C GLN A 71 11.01 -7.08 0.42
N ALA A 72 11.22 -5.91 -0.18
CA ALA A 72 11.62 -5.79 -1.58
C ALA A 72 13.01 -6.39 -1.82
N MET A 73 13.97 -6.12 -0.93
CA MET A 73 15.31 -6.73 -0.99
C MET A 73 15.25 -8.25 -0.87
N HIS A 74 14.46 -8.78 0.07
CA HIS A 74 14.29 -10.22 0.25
C HIS A 74 13.70 -10.87 -1.01
N THR A 75 12.61 -10.31 -1.52
CA THR A 75 11.95 -10.80 -2.74
C THR A 75 12.89 -10.75 -3.94
N SER A 76 13.70 -9.70 -4.08
CA SER A 76 14.71 -9.62 -5.15
C SER A 76 15.78 -10.69 -4.99
N LYS A 77 16.23 -10.95 -3.76
CA LYS A 77 17.24 -11.98 -3.47
C LYS A 77 16.70 -13.37 -3.80
N GLU A 78 15.46 -13.68 -3.43
CA GLU A 78 14.80 -14.95 -3.78
C GLU A 78 14.68 -15.15 -5.29
N ARG A 79 14.32 -14.09 -6.03
CA ARG A 79 14.28 -14.15 -7.50
C ARG A 79 15.66 -14.43 -8.08
N GLU A 80 16.69 -13.76 -7.57
CA GLU A 80 18.07 -13.95 -8.03
C GLU A 80 18.57 -15.38 -7.73
N THR A 81 18.29 -15.93 -6.55
CA THR A 81 18.67 -17.32 -6.22
C THR A 81 18.00 -18.31 -7.16
N VAL A 82 16.72 -18.13 -7.46
CA VAL A 82 15.98 -18.98 -8.40
C VAL A 82 16.58 -18.87 -9.81
N ILE A 83 16.90 -17.67 -10.28
CA ILE A 83 17.54 -17.47 -11.60
C ILE A 83 18.91 -18.17 -11.65
N GLN A 84 19.71 -18.06 -10.59
CA GLN A 84 21.02 -18.71 -10.51
C GLN A 84 20.90 -20.23 -10.52
N GLU A 85 19.92 -20.79 -9.81
CA GLU A 85 19.64 -22.23 -9.86
C GLU A 85 19.29 -22.70 -11.27
N TYR A 86 18.41 -21.98 -11.97
CA TYR A 86 18.07 -22.33 -13.36
C TYR A 86 19.26 -22.20 -14.31
N ARG A 87 20.05 -21.14 -14.19
CA ARG A 87 21.29 -20.97 -14.97
C ARG A 87 22.26 -22.13 -14.75
N LYS A 88 22.43 -22.56 -13.50
CA LYS A 88 23.27 -23.72 -13.16
C LYS A 88 22.75 -25.01 -13.81
N ARG A 89 21.45 -25.29 -13.72
CA ARG A 89 20.83 -26.48 -14.35
C ARG A 89 21.01 -26.47 -15.87
N VAL A 90 20.90 -25.31 -16.51
CA VAL A 90 21.13 -25.17 -17.96
C VAL A 90 22.59 -25.45 -18.31
N GLU A 91 23.55 -24.90 -17.56
CA GLU A 91 24.98 -25.14 -17.80
C GLU A 91 25.36 -26.61 -17.55
N ASP A 92 24.86 -27.21 -16.47
CA ASP A 92 25.07 -28.64 -16.17
C ASP A 92 24.56 -29.52 -17.32
N ARG A 93 23.36 -29.24 -17.85
CA ARG A 93 22.79 -29.99 -18.97
C ARG A 93 23.55 -29.76 -20.27
N LYS A 94 24.03 -28.54 -20.51
CA LYS A 94 24.88 -28.21 -21.67
C LYS A 94 26.20 -28.98 -21.62
N MET A 95 26.87 -29.01 -20.47
CA MET A 95 28.12 -29.78 -20.30
C MET A 95 27.90 -31.29 -20.52
N GLU A 96 26.78 -31.84 -20.05
CA GLU A 96 26.42 -33.24 -20.29
C GLU A 96 26.18 -33.53 -21.78
N LEU A 97 25.47 -32.64 -22.48
CA LEU A 97 25.27 -32.74 -23.93
C LEU A 97 26.59 -32.65 -24.70
N GLU A 98 27.47 -31.70 -24.39
CA GLU A 98 28.79 -31.62 -25.04
C GLU A 98 29.66 -32.87 -24.77
N ARG A 99 29.52 -33.48 -23.58
CA ARG A 99 30.21 -34.75 -23.27
C ARG A 99 29.65 -35.88 -24.13
N LEU A 100 28.33 -35.98 -24.27
CA LEU A 100 27.69 -36.98 -25.13
C LEU A 100 28.04 -36.75 -26.60
N GLU A 101 28.07 -35.51 -27.08
CA GLU A 101 28.50 -35.16 -28.43
C GLU A 101 29.95 -35.58 -28.67
N ARG A 102 30.87 -35.31 -27.73
CA ARG A 102 32.27 -35.79 -27.84
C ARG A 102 32.39 -37.32 -27.85
N MET A 103 31.49 -38.03 -27.17
CA MET A 103 31.45 -39.50 -27.17
C MET A 103 30.82 -40.09 -28.43
N MET A 104 29.76 -39.47 -28.97
CA MET A 104 29.06 -39.93 -30.17
C MET A 104 29.75 -39.48 -31.46
N PHE A 105 30.46 -38.35 -31.43
CA PHE A 105 31.25 -37.80 -32.52
C PHE A 105 32.72 -37.59 -32.10
N PRO A 106 33.45 -38.67 -31.73
CA PRO A 106 34.84 -38.54 -31.35
C PRO A 106 35.67 -38.22 -32.59
N SER A 107 35.95 -36.93 -32.80
CA SER A 107 36.85 -36.42 -33.84
C SER A 107 36.46 -36.83 -35.27
N THR A 108 35.63 -36.02 -35.93
CA THR A 108 35.83 -35.81 -37.37
C THR A 108 37.17 -35.08 -37.54
N LYS A 109 38.27 -35.83 -37.57
CA LYS A 109 39.54 -35.36 -38.16
C LYS A 109 39.21 -34.84 -39.57
N PRO A 110 39.77 -33.70 -40.03
CA PRO A 110 39.71 -33.36 -41.44
C PRO A 110 40.59 -34.37 -42.18
N MET A 111 39.96 -35.34 -42.83
CA MET A 111 40.63 -36.29 -43.71
C MET A 111 40.72 -35.61 -45.09
N PRO A 112 41.92 -35.35 -45.64
CA PRO A 112 42.05 -34.86 -47.01
C PRO A 112 42.16 -36.06 -47.97
N ARG A 113 41.62 -35.88 -49.18
CA ARG A 113 41.60 -36.79 -50.36
C ARG A 113 40.38 -37.72 -50.40
N GLY A 114 39.68 -37.89 -51.51
CA GLY A 114 39.88 -37.43 -52.88
C GLY A 114 38.62 -37.73 -53.69
N ASP A 115 38.56 -37.10 -54.85
CA ASP A 115 37.65 -37.31 -55.97
C ASP A 115 37.19 -38.77 -56.13
N ASP A 116 35.88 -39.04 -56.02
CA ASP A 116 35.10 -39.56 -57.16
C ASP A 116 33.61 -39.71 -56.83
N PHE A 117 32.85 -39.47 -57.88
CA PHE A 117 31.41 -39.49 -58.04
C PHE A 117 30.79 -40.88 -57.80
N GLU A 118 29.72 -40.97 -56.98
CA GLU A 118 28.50 -41.70 -57.36
C GLU A 118 27.35 -41.49 -56.35
N THR A 119 26.21 -41.08 -56.92
CA THR A 119 24.96 -40.78 -56.22
C THR A 119 24.18 -42.08 -55.99
N THR A 120 24.07 -42.55 -54.75
CA THR A 120 23.01 -43.51 -54.39
C THR A 120 22.29 -43.11 -53.11
N THR A 121 21.01 -42.82 -53.30
CA THR A 121 19.97 -42.57 -52.32
C THR A 121 19.96 -43.61 -51.21
N SER A 122 20.20 -43.19 -49.97
CA SER A 122 19.78 -43.91 -48.77
C SER A 122 19.42 -42.92 -47.67
N ARG A 123 18.18 -42.41 -47.78
CA ARG A 123 17.54 -41.59 -46.75
C ARG A 123 17.06 -42.51 -45.63
N SER A 124 17.99 -42.92 -44.78
CA SER A 124 17.69 -43.68 -43.55
C SER A 124 16.88 -42.78 -42.61
N LYS A 125 15.57 -43.03 -42.57
CA LYS A 125 14.63 -42.48 -41.58
C LYS A 125 15.10 -42.91 -40.19
N TRP A 126 15.65 -41.96 -39.44
CA TRP A 126 15.73 -42.05 -38.00
C TRP A 126 14.31 -41.86 -37.43
N GLN A 127 13.62 -42.97 -37.19
CA GLN A 127 12.40 -42.96 -36.38
C GLN A 127 12.83 -42.72 -34.92
N ILE A 128 12.64 -41.49 -34.47
CA ILE A 128 12.60 -41.17 -33.04
C ILE A 128 11.36 -41.88 -32.52
N ALA A 129 11.56 -42.86 -31.63
CA ALA A 129 10.50 -43.49 -30.86
C ALA A 129 9.90 -42.42 -29.93
N ASP A 130 8.91 -41.71 -30.46
CA ASP A 130 8.04 -40.86 -29.67
C ASP A 130 7.13 -41.75 -28.84
N LYS A 131 6.93 -41.38 -27.58
CA LYS A 131 6.13 -42.17 -26.66
C LYS A 131 4.69 -42.12 -27.14
N ASP A 132 4.14 -43.26 -27.58
CA ASP A 132 2.75 -43.43 -27.96
C ASP A 132 1.83 -43.04 -26.78
N VAL A 133 1.45 -41.77 -26.70
CA VAL A 133 0.17 -41.40 -26.09
C VAL A 133 -0.89 -42.03 -27.00
N PRO A 134 -1.80 -42.88 -26.50
CA PRO A 134 -2.83 -43.46 -27.34
C PRO A 134 -3.57 -42.34 -28.06
N GLN A 135 -3.64 -42.39 -29.39
CA GLN A 135 -4.31 -41.37 -30.22
C GLN A 135 -5.73 -41.05 -29.70
N ALA A 136 -6.40 -42.07 -29.14
CA ALA A 136 -7.70 -41.94 -28.48
C ALA A 136 -7.74 -40.98 -27.28
N GLU A 137 -6.65 -40.86 -26.51
CA GLU A 137 -6.56 -39.90 -25.40
C GLU A 137 -6.31 -38.48 -25.91
N VAL A 138 -5.58 -38.32 -27.02
CA VAL A 138 -5.40 -37.02 -27.68
C VAL A 138 -6.74 -36.51 -28.22
N ASP A 139 -7.49 -37.37 -28.92
CA ASP A 139 -8.82 -37.03 -29.47
C ASP A 139 -9.81 -36.65 -28.36
N ARG A 140 -9.76 -37.35 -27.22
CA ARG A 140 -10.57 -37.04 -26.05
C ARG A 140 -10.20 -35.69 -25.43
N LEU A 141 -8.92 -35.39 -25.30
CA LEU A 141 -8.45 -34.11 -24.76
C LEU A 141 -8.83 -32.95 -25.69
N GLU A 142 -8.77 -33.14 -27.00
CA GLU A 142 -9.20 -32.17 -28.01
C GLU A 142 -10.69 -31.83 -27.85
N GLU A 143 -11.56 -32.86 -27.68
CA GLU A 143 -13.00 -32.65 -27.46
C GLU A 143 -13.28 -31.85 -26.16
N VAL A 144 -12.54 -32.15 -25.10
CA VAL A 144 -12.63 -31.43 -23.82
C VAL A 144 -12.20 -29.98 -23.97
N PHE A 145 -11.12 -29.71 -24.70
CA PHE A 145 -10.66 -28.34 -24.96
C PHE A 145 -11.63 -27.55 -25.83
N VAL A 146 -12.30 -28.17 -26.80
CA VAL A 146 -13.37 -27.53 -27.57
C VAL A 146 -14.54 -27.14 -26.66
N LYS A 147 -14.95 -28.02 -25.74
CA LYS A 147 -16.01 -27.70 -24.75
C LYS A 147 -15.59 -26.54 -23.84
N LEU A 148 -14.36 -26.56 -23.32
CA LEU A 148 -13.79 -25.49 -22.50
C LEU A 148 -13.71 -24.16 -23.24
N ARG A 149 -13.28 -24.18 -24.51
CA ARG A 149 -13.22 -23.00 -25.38
C ARG A 149 -14.61 -22.39 -25.57
N ASN A 150 -15.60 -23.22 -25.89
CA ASN A 150 -16.98 -22.79 -26.08
C ASN A 150 -17.59 -22.22 -24.78
N ALA A 151 -17.32 -22.84 -23.63
CA ALA A 151 -17.81 -22.39 -22.33
C ALA A 151 -17.15 -21.07 -21.86
N THR A 152 -15.87 -20.87 -22.18
CA THR A 152 -15.13 -19.65 -21.81
C THR A 152 -15.29 -18.52 -22.83
N GLY A 153 -15.83 -18.81 -24.01
CA GLY A 153 -16.09 -17.84 -25.09
C GLY A 153 -14.83 -17.32 -25.76
N VAL A 154 -13.72 -18.08 -25.72
CA VAL A 154 -12.44 -17.69 -26.32
C VAL A 154 -12.25 -18.32 -27.69
N SER A 155 -11.46 -17.70 -28.57
CA SER A 155 -11.27 -18.18 -29.94
C SER A 155 -10.16 -19.23 -30.06
N ARG A 156 -9.13 -19.18 -29.19
CA ARG A 156 -8.00 -20.11 -29.19
C ARG A 156 -7.92 -20.89 -27.88
N THR A 157 -7.48 -22.14 -27.96
CA THR A 157 -7.34 -23.03 -26.80
C THR A 157 -6.33 -22.51 -25.78
N GLU A 158 -5.26 -21.86 -26.25
CA GLU A 158 -4.23 -21.23 -25.43
C GLU A 158 -4.79 -20.10 -24.53
N ASP A 159 -5.85 -19.43 -24.98
CA ASP A 159 -6.46 -18.29 -24.27
C ASP A 159 -7.42 -18.71 -23.16
N VAL A 160 -7.82 -19.99 -23.13
CA VAL A 160 -8.74 -20.55 -22.12
C VAL A 160 -8.16 -20.34 -20.72
N LEU A 161 -6.87 -20.63 -20.54
CA LEU A 161 -6.19 -20.47 -19.25
C LEU A 161 -6.16 -19.00 -18.82
N ASN A 162 -5.83 -18.09 -19.75
CA ASN A 162 -5.80 -16.65 -19.48
C ASN A 162 -7.17 -16.13 -19.06
N ARG A 163 -8.25 -16.64 -19.66
CA ARG A 163 -9.63 -16.28 -19.28
C ARG A 163 -9.98 -16.72 -17.86
N PHE A 164 -9.60 -17.95 -17.46
CA PHE A 164 -9.81 -18.42 -16.09
C PHE A 164 -8.98 -17.65 -15.06
N LEU A 165 -7.73 -17.32 -15.38
CA LEU A 165 -6.88 -16.51 -14.51
C LEU A 165 -7.46 -15.10 -14.31
N ALA A 166 -7.95 -14.48 -15.39
CA ALA A 166 -8.63 -13.19 -15.34
C ALA A 166 -9.92 -13.27 -14.49
N GLN A 167 -10.77 -14.27 -14.72
CA GLN A 167 -11.99 -14.48 -13.92
C GLN A 167 -11.68 -14.69 -12.44
N ARG A 168 -10.63 -15.46 -12.11
CA ARG A 168 -10.19 -15.67 -10.73
C ARG A 168 -9.74 -14.35 -10.09
N ALA A 169 -8.93 -13.56 -10.80
CA ALA A 169 -8.48 -12.25 -10.33
C ALA A 169 -9.66 -11.29 -10.10
N THR A 170 -10.63 -11.25 -11.03
CA THR A 170 -11.85 -10.45 -10.88
C THR A 170 -12.67 -10.91 -9.69
N LYS A 171 -12.87 -12.22 -9.50
CA LYS A 171 -13.59 -12.78 -8.35
C LYS A 171 -12.92 -12.41 -7.03
N GLU A 172 -11.60 -12.49 -6.95
CA GLU A 172 -10.85 -12.10 -5.76
C GLU A 172 -10.98 -10.60 -5.47
N LYS A 173 -10.87 -9.75 -6.49
CA LYS A 173 -11.05 -8.30 -6.37
C LYS A 173 -12.46 -7.95 -5.89
N LEU A 174 -13.50 -8.57 -6.45
CA LEU A 174 -14.89 -8.36 -6.03
C LEU A 174 -15.11 -8.79 -4.58
N LYS A 175 -14.54 -9.93 -4.16
CA LYS A 175 -14.61 -10.37 -2.77
C LYS A 175 -13.97 -9.37 -1.81
N LYS A 176 -12.78 -8.84 -2.15
CA LYS A 176 -12.10 -7.80 -1.35
C LYS A 176 -12.93 -6.51 -1.27
N MET A 177 -13.53 -6.09 -2.38
CA MET A 177 -14.40 -4.92 -2.41
C MET A 177 -15.65 -5.12 -1.56
N GLN A 178 -16.28 -6.30 -1.64
CA GLN A 178 -17.43 -6.66 -0.81
C GLN A 178 -17.08 -6.60 0.68
N THR A 179 -15.96 -7.22 1.10
CA THR A 179 -15.57 -7.20 2.52
C THR A 179 -15.25 -5.79 3.00
N ALA A 180 -14.55 -4.98 2.19
CA ALA A 180 -14.26 -3.60 2.53
C ALA A 180 -15.54 -2.75 2.68
N THR A 181 -16.50 -2.90 1.77
CA THR A 181 -17.80 -2.20 1.87
C THR A 181 -18.61 -2.66 3.09
N GLU A 182 -18.59 -3.94 3.42
CA GLU A 182 -19.27 -4.48 4.61
C GLU A 182 -18.65 -3.90 5.91
N GLU A 183 -17.32 -3.84 5.99
CA GLU A 183 -16.60 -3.24 7.12
C GLU A 183 -16.91 -1.75 7.27
N GLU A 184 -16.86 -0.99 6.17
CA GLU A 184 -17.19 0.44 6.16
C GLU A 184 -18.64 0.68 6.58
N LYS A 185 -19.58 -0.13 6.08
CA LYS A 185 -20.98 -0.08 6.48
C LYS A 185 -21.14 -0.30 7.98
N MET A 186 -20.49 -1.32 8.55
CA MET A 186 -20.56 -1.59 10.00
C MET A 186 -20.01 -0.42 10.83
N LEU A 187 -18.91 0.20 10.39
CA LEU A 187 -18.34 1.38 11.05
C LEU A 187 -19.29 2.57 11.02
N LEU A 188 -19.92 2.83 9.87
CA LEU A 188 -20.91 3.90 9.72
C LEU A 188 -22.16 3.64 10.57
N GLU A 189 -22.66 2.41 10.61
CA GLU A 189 -23.79 2.03 11.47
C GLU A 189 -23.47 2.23 12.96
N LYS A 190 -22.27 1.83 13.40
CA LYS A 190 -21.82 2.07 14.79
C LYS A 190 -21.72 3.55 15.10
N LYS A 191 -21.14 4.35 14.19
CA LYS A 191 -21.04 5.81 14.36
C LYS A 191 -22.42 6.46 14.41
N ARG A 192 -23.35 6.01 13.57
CA ARG A 192 -24.75 6.48 13.58
C ARG A 192 -25.41 6.18 14.92
N GLN A 193 -25.25 4.97 15.45
CA GLN A 193 -25.79 4.58 16.75
C GLN A 193 -25.21 5.43 17.88
N GLN A 194 -23.89 5.67 17.89
CA GLN A 194 -23.23 6.54 18.86
C GLN A 194 -23.78 7.97 18.84
N LEU A 195 -23.87 8.58 17.65
CA LEU A 195 -24.41 9.93 17.49
C LEU A 195 -25.88 10.01 17.90
N THR A 196 -26.67 8.97 17.61
CA THR A 196 -28.08 8.91 18.02
C THR A 196 -28.20 8.85 19.53
N ALA A 197 -27.38 8.04 20.20
CA ALA A 197 -27.34 7.96 21.66
C ALA A 197 -26.86 9.28 22.30
N GLU A 198 -25.89 9.97 21.69
CA GLU A 198 -25.42 11.29 22.15
C GLU A 198 -26.52 12.35 22.02
N ILE A 199 -27.25 12.37 20.90
CA ILE A 199 -28.40 13.25 20.71
C ILE A 199 -29.50 12.95 21.74
N GLU A 200 -29.82 11.68 21.99
CA GLU A 200 -30.80 11.30 23.02
C GLU A 200 -30.35 11.78 24.41
N MET A 201 -29.09 11.54 24.77
CA MET A 201 -28.52 12.01 26.04
C MET A 201 -28.64 13.53 26.20
N GLN A 202 -28.32 14.30 25.15
CA GLN A 202 -28.43 15.77 25.15
C GLN A 202 -29.88 16.23 25.30
N LYS A 203 -30.84 15.58 24.62
CA LYS A 203 -32.28 15.87 24.79
C LYS A 203 -32.73 15.69 26.24
N PHE A 204 -32.24 14.67 26.93
CA PHE A 204 -32.61 14.41 28.32
C PHE A 204 -31.87 15.29 29.34
N SER A 205 -30.68 15.81 28.99
CA SER A 205 -30.00 16.80 29.84
C SER A 205 -30.67 18.17 29.74
N GLU A 206 -31.06 18.62 28.55
CA GLU A 206 -31.78 19.89 28.36
C GLU A 206 -33.12 19.92 29.11
N THR A 207 -33.83 18.79 29.20
CA THR A 207 -35.07 18.71 30.00
C THR A 207 -34.83 18.71 31.51
N LYS A 208 -33.65 18.28 31.99
CA LYS A 208 -33.33 18.30 33.43
C LYS A 208 -32.91 19.69 33.92
N ASP A 209 -32.26 20.47 33.05
CA ASP A 209 -31.87 21.85 33.38
C ASP A 209 -33.05 22.84 33.26
N ALA A 210 -34.13 22.47 32.55
CA ALA A 210 -35.35 23.28 32.44
C ALA A 210 -36.35 23.09 33.60
N ASP A 211 -36.21 22.02 34.40
CA ASP A 211 -37.08 21.66 35.52
C ASP A 211 -36.47 21.98 36.91
N GLN A 212 -35.38 22.75 36.97
CA GLN A 212 -34.79 23.34 38.19
C GLN A 212 -34.93 24.86 38.20
#